data_AF-A0ABD0PB82-F1
#
_entry.id   AF-A0ABD0PB82-F1
#
_cell.length_a   1.000
_cell.length_b   1.000
_cell.length_c   1.000
_cell.angle_alpha   90.00
_cell.angle_beta   90.00
_cell.angle_gamma   90.00
#
_symmetry.space_group_name_H-M   'P 1'
#
loop_
_entity.id
_entity.type
_entity.pdbx_description
1 polymer ?
#
loop_
_entity_poly.entity_id
_entity_poly.type
_entity_poly.pdbx_seq_one_letter_code
_entity_poly.pdbx_strand_id
1 'polypeptide(L)' 'EGVCMCEEGYTEVLTAEGMLEQCTPIPVLEIPTAGDKKADVKTSRAINPTLPTTVQPGRAGRT' A
#
# COMPACT_ATOMS: atom_id res chain seq x y z
N GLU A 1 29.28 -19.03 -16.27
CA GLU A 1 29.36 -17.95 -15.28
C GLU A 1 27.98 -17.78 -14.67
N GLY A 2 27.85 -17.95 -13.36
CA GLY A 2 26.55 -17.89 -12.67
C GLY A 2 26.48 -16.60 -11.87
N VAL A 3 25.38 -15.86 -12.03
CA VAL A 3 25.07 -14.71 -11.18
C VAL A 3 24.73 -15.29 -9.80
N CYS A 4 25.45 -14.87 -8.76
CA CYS A 4 25.06 -15.20 -7.39
C CYS A 4 23.76 -14.47 -7.08
N MET A 5 22.72 -15.20 -6.68
CA MET A 5 21.44 -14.65 -6.26
C MET A 5 21.10 -15.12 -4.86
N CYS A 6 20.33 -14.32 -4.13
CA CYS A 6 19.85 -14.70 -2.80
C CYS A 6 18.72 -15.73 -2.86
N GLU A 7 18.62 -16.54 -1.82
CA GLU A 7 17.51 -17.47 -1.61
C GLU A 7 16.19 -16.73 -1.36
N GLU A 8 15.06 -17.43 -1.51
CA GLU A 8 13.75 -16.87 -1.22
C GLU A 8 13.66 -16.40 0.26
N GLY A 9 13.12 -15.21 0.48
CA GLY A 9 13.06 -14.61 1.81
C GLY A 9 14.27 -13.76 2.19
N TYR A 10 15.26 -13.60 1.30
CA TYR A 10 16.41 -12.72 1.49
C TYR A 10 16.47 -11.62 0.41
N THR A 11 17.01 -10.45 0.78
CA THR A 11 17.30 -9.33 -0.11
C THR A 11 18.81 -9.15 -0.30
N GLU A 12 19.20 -8.71 -1.50
CA GLU A 12 20.58 -8.46 -1.90
C GLU A 12 21.12 -7.16 -1.27
N VAL A 13 22.31 -7.22 -0.71
CA VAL A 13 23.12 -6.05 -0.32
C VAL A 13 24.28 -5.95 -1.30
N LEU A 14 24.40 -4.82 -1.99
CA LEU A 14 25.41 -4.61 -3.01
C LEU A 14 26.54 -3.72 -2.48
N THR A 15 27.77 -3.99 -2.91
CA THR A 15 28.90 -3.09 -2.72
C THR A 15 28.73 -1.82 -3.55
N ALA A 16 29.59 -0.82 -3.33
CA ALA A 16 29.61 0.40 -4.14
C ALA A 16 29.89 0.13 -5.64
N GLU A 17 30.55 -0.98 -5.94
CA GLU A 17 30.87 -1.47 -7.28
C GLU A 17 29.74 -2.31 -7.90
N GLY A 18 28.62 -2.49 -7.19
CA GLY A 18 27.45 -3.21 -7.68
C GLY A 18 27.56 -4.73 -7.64
N MET A 19 28.51 -5.29 -6.86
CA MET A 19 28.62 -6.72 -6.63
C MET A 19 27.84 -7.15 -5.40
N LEU A 20 27.34 -8.39 -5.37
CA LEU A 20 26.66 -8.94 -4.20
C LEU A 20 27.64 -9.05 -3.03
N GLU A 21 27.39 -8.29 -1.97
CA GLU A 21 28.16 -8.30 -0.72
C GLU A 21 27.61 -9.35 0.24
N GLN A 22 26.30 -9.33 0.48
CA GLN A 22 25.62 -10.23 1.40
C GLN A 22 24.12 -10.35 1.11
N CYS A 23 23.52 -11.47 1.48
CA CYS A 23 22.06 -11.65 1.55
C CYS A 23 21.56 -11.40 2.98
N THR A 24 20.51 -10.60 3.14
CA THR A 24 19.91 -10.30 4.45
C THR A 24 18.43 -10.69 4.47
N PRO A 25 17.88 -11.20 5.59
CA PRO A 25 16.49 -11.66 5.64
C PRO A 25 15.53 -10.49 5.43
N ILE A 26 14.48 -10.70 4.62
CA ILE A 26 13.43 -9.71 4.40
C ILE A 26 12.67 -9.51 5.72
N PRO A 27 12.57 -8.26 6.23
CA PRO A 27 11.85 -8.00 7.46
C PRO A 27 10.36 -8.31 7.28
N VAL A 28 9.80 -9.11 8.18
CA VAL A 28 8.35 -9.33 8.25
C VAL A 28 7.67 -8.08 8.80
N LEU A 29 6.87 -7.43 7.97
CA LEU A 29 5.96 -6.39 8.41
C LEU A 29 4.66 -7.06 8.84
N GLU A 30 4.31 -6.97 10.12
CA GLU A 30 2.95 -7.21 10.57
C GLU A 30 2.08 -6.07 10.03
N ILE A 31 1.61 -6.23 8.79
CA ILE A 31 0.60 -5.33 8.23
C ILE A 31 -0.63 -5.52 9.12
N PRO A 32 -1.16 -4.44 9.73
CA PRO A 32 -2.42 -4.55 10.46
C PRO A 32 -3.47 -5.04 9.45
N THR A 33 -3.82 -6.32 9.54
CA THR A 33 -4.89 -6.90 8.74
C THR A 33 -6.11 -6.02 8.95
N ALA A 34 -6.84 -5.71 7.87
CA ALA A 34 -8.01 -4.83 7.86
C ALA A 34 -9.16 -5.24 8.83
N GLY A 35 -8.97 -6.30 9.63
CA GLY A 35 -9.81 -6.71 10.75
C GLY A 35 -9.40 -6.12 12.11
N ASP A 36 -8.29 -5.38 12.23
CA ASP A 36 -7.98 -4.58 13.42
C ASP A 36 -8.85 -3.32 13.43
N LYS A 37 -10.09 -3.49 13.94
CA LYS A 37 -11.19 -2.50 13.99
C LYS A 37 -10.89 -1.26 14.87
N LYS A 38 -9.62 -0.97 15.15
CA LYS A 38 -9.17 0.21 15.91
C LYS A 38 -8.76 1.36 15.00
N ALA A 39 -8.58 1.11 13.70
CA ALA A 39 -8.23 2.13 12.72
C ALA A 39 -9.16 2.02 11.50
N ASP A 40 -10.43 2.40 11.68
CA ASP A 40 -11.30 2.76 10.56
C ASP A 40 -10.66 3.95 9.82
N VAL A 41 -9.74 3.69 8.90
CA VAL A 41 -9.16 4.71 8.03
C VAL A 41 -10.27 5.20 7.12
N LYS A 42 -10.82 6.36 7.46
CA LYS A 42 -11.83 7.02 6.63
C LYS A 42 -11.13 7.53 5.37
N THR A 43 -11.10 6.70 4.32
CA THR A 43 -10.62 7.10 3.00
C THR A 43 -11.61 8.11 2.42
N SER A 44 -11.21 9.37 2.32
CA SER A 44 -12.00 10.38 1.64
C SER A 44 -12.02 10.06 0.14
N ARG A 45 -13.21 9.84 -0.42
CA ARG A 45 -13.38 9.80 -1.87
C ARG A 45 -13.17 11.20 -2.44
N ALA A 46 -12.20 11.37 -3.34
CA ALA A 46 -12.08 12.57 -4.14
C ALA A 46 -13.25 12.61 -5.13
N ILE A 47 -14.13 13.60 -4.99
CA ILE A 47 -15.17 13.93 -5.97
C ILE A 47 -14.55 14.89 -6.99
N ASN A 48 -14.53 14.49 -8.26
CA ASN A 48 -14.06 15.34 -9.36
C ASN A 48 -15.14 16.43 -9.62
N PRO A 49 -14.86 17.73 -9.44
CA PRO A 49 -15.87 18.79 -9.54
C PRO A 49 -16.34 19.10 -10.97
N THR A 50 -15.85 18.39 -11.98
CA THR A 50 -16.02 18.75 -13.40
C THR A 50 -17.36 18.36 -14.01
N LEU A 51 -18.24 17.65 -13.29
CA LEU A 51 -19.64 17.49 -13.72
C LEU A 51 -20.57 18.36 -12.87
N PRO A 52 -21.43 19.20 -13.48
CA PRO A 52 -22.49 19.86 -12.76
C PRO A 52 -23.47 18.78 -12.29
N THR A 53 -23.35 18.36 -11.03
CA THR A 53 -24.34 17.52 -10.38
C THR A 53 -25.60 18.34 -10.15
N THR A 54 -26.48 18.36 -11.15
CA THR A 54 -27.89 18.77 -10.98
C THR A 54 -28.64 17.66 -10.25
N VAL A 55 -28.40 17.52 -8.95
CA VAL A 55 -29.29 16.75 -8.08
C VAL A 55 -29.70 17.70 -6.96
N GLN A 56 -30.84 18.35 -7.18
CA GLN A 56 -31.52 19.14 -6.15
C GLN A 56 -31.73 18.24 -4.92
N PRO A 57 -31.29 18.63 -3.70
CA PRO A 57 -31.75 17.97 -2.50
C PRO A 57 -33.16 18.50 -2.19
N GLY A 58 -34.12 18.01 -2.97
CA GLY A 58 -35.53 18.38 -2.87
C GLY A 58 -36.38 17.12 -2.80
N ARG A 59 -36.75 16.75 -1.58
CA ARG A 59 -37.91 15.90 -1.22
C ARG A 59 -37.74 14.38 -1.27
N ALA A 60 -37.47 13.81 -0.09
CA ALA A 60 -38.23 12.69 0.48
C ALA A 60 -38.06 12.73 2.01
N GLY A 61 -39.17 12.75 2.73
CA GLY A 61 -39.26 13.25 4.11
C GLY A 61 -38.94 12.26 5.21
N ARG A 62 -38.99 12.78 6.46
CA ARG A 62 -39.26 12.01 7.67
C ARG A 62 -39.71 12.95 8.81
N THR A 63 -40.92 12.63 9.31
CA THR A 63 -41.71 13.18 10.45
C THR A 63 -42.14 14.63 10.40
#